data_AF-A0A1Y2X232-F1
#
_entry.id   AF-A0A1Y2X232-F1
#
_cell.length_a   1.000
_cell.length_b   1.000
_cell.length_c   1.000
_cell.angle_alpha   90.00
_cell.angle_beta   90.00
_cell.angle_gamma   90.00
#
_symmetry.space_group_name_H-M   'P 1'
#
loop_
_entity.id
_entity.type
_entity.pdbx_description
1 polymer ?
#
loop_
_entity_poly.entity_id
_entity_poly.type
_entity_poly.pdbx_seq_one_letter_code
_entity_poly.pdbx_strand_id
1 'polypeptide(L)'
;MPSTEANTVEDTQLGLTDEEINLLRYHQAQAGSSSSRAASRASSQGRLLLDSSSLAALARHLDRLMQQIQQRIEYLSEQSSVVTMQQYDHAGNLVDNADAEIARFQAIMAQIDELELDFDRIAHIRDIVRDYRQRVENLEREFENSSRRDHHHSHRHSHGHGHSHRQEGATSGRRHRH
;
A
#
# COMPACT_ATOMS: atom_id res chain seq x y z
N MET A 1 18.59 1.83 77.19
CA MET A 1 18.81 2.65 75.98
C MET A 1 17.82 2.18 74.92
N PRO A 2 16.71 2.88 74.66
CA PRO A 2 15.72 2.42 73.69
C PRO A 2 16.01 2.92 72.26
N SER A 3 15.64 2.08 71.29
CA SER A 3 15.17 2.39 69.93
C SER A 3 16.12 3.01 68.89
N THR A 4 17.09 2.23 68.39
CA THR A 4 17.60 2.38 67.00
C THR A 4 16.81 1.56 65.97
N GLU A 5 15.91 0.66 66.42
CA GLU A 5 15.10 -0.19 65.53
C GLU A 5 13.88 0.54 64.92
N ALA A 6 13.48 1.67 65.49
CA ALA A 6 12.27 2.39 65.08
C ALA A 6 12.45 3.24 63.80
N ASN A 7 13.68 3.40 63.29
CA ASN A 7 13.98 4.35 62.22
C ASN A 7 14.65 3.72 60.99
N THR A 8 14.45 2.40 60.81
CA THR A 8 14.96 1.64 59.67
C THR A 8 13.80 1.04 58.89
N VAL A 9 13.78 1.24 57.58
CA VAL A 9 12.76 0.71 56.67
C VAL A 9 13.43 -0.18 55.63
N GLU A 10 12.75 -1.25 55.22
CA GLU A 10 13.27 -2.16 54.18
C GLU A 10 13.35 -1.44 52.83
N ASP A 11 14.41 -1.69 52.06
CA ASP A 11 14.64 -1.05 50.76
C ASP A 11 13.45 -1.22 49.79
N THR A 12 12.80 -2.38 49.84
CA THR A 12 11.67 -2.75 48.98
C THR A 12 10.35 -2.07 49.35
N GLN A 13 10.23 -1.53 50.57
CA GLN A 13 9.00 -0.88 51.03
C GLN A 13 8.84 0.54 50.50
N LEU A 14 9.93 1.17 50.05
CA LEU A 14 9.93 2.56 49.59
C LEU A 14 9.68 2.68 48.07
N GLY A 15 9.62 1.55 47.34
CA GLY A 15 9.36 1.55 45.90
C GLY A 15 10.43 2.26 45.07
N LEU A 16 11.64 2.41 45.63
CA LEU A 16 12.76 3.09 45.00
C LEU A 16 13.51 2.13 44.07
N THR A 17 14.06 2.67 42.98
CA THR A 17 14.96 1.95 42.09
C THR A 17 16.33 1.73 42.75
N ASP A 18 17.08 0.72 42.29
CA ASP A 18 18.39 0.39 42.85
C ASP A 18 19.38 1.57 42.79
N GLU A 19 19.27 2.42 41.77
CA GLU A 19 20.09 3.64 41.64
C GLU A 19 19.76 4.66 42.74
N GLU A 20 18.47 4.86 43.03
CA GLU A 20 18.00 5.79 44.07
C GLU A 20 18.39 5.30 45.47
N ILE A 21 18.29 3.98 45.73
CA ILE A 21 18.75 3.36 46.98
C ILE A 21 20.25 3.60 47.18
N ASN A 22 21.05 3.43 46.12
CA ASN A 22 22.49 3.67 46.16
C ASN A 22 22.82 5.16 46.39
N LEU A 23 22.07 6.07 45.79
CA LEU A 23 22.22 7.52 46.00
C LEU A 23 21.89 7.91 47.45
N LEU A 24 20.81 7.36 48.01
CA LEU A 24 20.45 7.58 49.42
C LEU A 24 21.52 7.04 50.37
N ARG A 25 22.08 5.85 50.10
CA ARG A 25 23.18 5.27 50.86
C ARG A 25 24.46 6.11 50.78
N TYR A 26 24.78 6.63 49.59
CA TYR A 26 25.90 7.54 49.39
C TYR A 26 25.74 8.82 50.21
N HIS A 27 24.54 9.41 50.18
CA HIS A 27 24.22 10.60 50.98
C HIS A 27 24.23 10.34 52.49
N GLN A 28 23.76 9.17 52.96
CA GLN A 28 23.82 8.79 54.37
C GLN A 28 25.26 8.59 54.86
N ALA A 29 26.12 8.00 54.02
CA ALA A 29 27.54 7.87 54.32
C ALA A 29 28.24 9.23 54.40
N GLN A 30 27.80 10.20 53.59
CA GLN A 30 28.39 11.53 53.52
C GLN A 30 27.85 12.51 54.58
N ALA A 31 26.60 12.33 55.02
CA ALA A 31 25.94 13.20 56.01
C ALA A 31 26.36 12.95 57.47
N GLY A 32 27.09 11.86 57.76
CA GLY A 32 27.73 11.61 59.07
C GLY A 32 26.80 11.51 60.31
N SER A 33 25.48 11.61 60.16
CA SER A 33 24.58 11.99 61.26
C SER A 33 23.90 10.84 62.02
N SER A 34 24.33 9.59 61.86
CA SER A 34 23.98 8.53 62.79
C SER A 34 24.98 7.41 62.64
N SER A 35 25.91 7.30 63.61
CA SER A 35 26.78 6.15 63.85
C SER A 35 27.12 5.37 62.58
N SER A 36 28.31 5.57 62.00
CA SER A 36 28.79 4.81 60.83
C SER A 36 28.58 3.30 60.99
N ARG A 37 28.53 2.79 62.23
CA ARG A 37 28.19 1.42 62.58
C ARG A 37 26.70 1.07 62.45
N ALA A 38 25.78 1.96 62.82
CA ALA A 38 24.33 1.78 62.65
C ALA A 38 23.92 1.86 61.17
N ALA A 39 24.45 2.84 60.42
CA ALA A 39 24.25 2.95 58.97
C ALA A 39 24.82 1.74 58.22
N SER A 40 26.04 1.29 58.56
CA SER A 40 26.62 0.09 57.94
C SER A 40 25.85 -1.18 58.29
N ARG A 41 25.34 -1.30 59.52
CA ARG A 41 24.50 -2.45 59.93
C ARG A 41 23.16 -2.47 59.21
N ALA A 42 22.47 -1.33 59.13
CA ALA A 42 21.22 -1.19 58.40
C ALA A 42 21.44 -1.52 56.91
N SER A 43 22.47 -0.92 56.28
CA SER A 43 22.81 -1.19 54.88
C SER A 43 23.19 -2.66 54.64
N SER A 44 23.92 -3.29 55.55
CA SER A 44 24.29 -4.71 55.44
C SER A 44 23.09 -5.66 55.59
N GLN A 45 22.00 -5.19 56.19
CA GLN A 45 20.76 -5.92 56.37
C GLN A 45 19.70 -5.56 55.32
N GLY A 46 20.03 -4.73 54.32
CA GLY A 46 19.05 -4.30 53.30
C GLY A 46 18.00 -3.31 53.82
N ARG A 47 18.35 -2.56 54.88
CA ARG A 47 17.49 -1.57 55.52
C ARG A 47 18.07 -0.17 55.39
N LEU A 48 17.25 0.79 55.02
CA LEU A 48 17.59 2.21 54.95
C LEU A 48 17.27 2.90 56.28
N LEU A 49 18.20 3.70 56.78
CA LEU A 49 18.00 4.57 57.94
C LEU A 49 17.27 5.84 57.51
N LEU A 50 16.04 6.05 58.00
CA LEU A 50 15.22 7.22 57.67
C LEU A 50 15.57 8.40 58.60
N ASP A 51 16.71 9.03 58.36
CA ASP A 51 17.03 10.31 59.01
C ASP A 51 16.37 11.49 58.28
N SER A 52 16.05 12.56 59.00
CA SER A 52 15.63 13.88 58.50
C SER A 52 16.45 14.39 57.32
N SER A 53 17.77 14.12 57.30
CA SER A 53 18.66 14.46 56.20
C SER A 53 18.39 13.64 54.93
N SER A 54 18.10 12.35 55.07
CA SER A 54 17.77 11.45 53.95
C SER A 54 16.39 11.77 53.34
N LEU A 55 15.42 12.13 54.18
CA LEU A 55 14.10 12.57 53.73
C LEU A 55 14.19 13.93 53.01
N ALA A 56 14.99 14.86 53.51
CA ALA A 56 15.27 16.12 52.83
C ALA A 56 15.99 15.92 51.47
N ALA A 57 16.88 14.94 51.36
CA ALA A 57 17.53 14.60 50.10
C ALA A 57 16.53 14.00 49.08
N LEU A 58 15.64 13.12 49.53
CA LEU A 58 14.56 12.55 48.71
C LEU A 58 13.61 13.64 48.20
N ALA A 59 13.21 14.57 49.08
CA ALA A 59 12.35 15.70 48.70
C ALA A 59 12.97 16.55 47.58
N ARG A 60 14.26 16.90 47.71
CA ARG A 60 15.00 17.63 46.66
C ARG A 60 15.17 16.84 45.36
N HIS A 61 15.20 15.51 45.43
CA HIS A 61 15.26 14.67 44.24
C HIS A 61 13.90 14.65 43.54
N LEU A 62 12.81 14.47 44.30
CA LEU A 62 11.45 14.53 43.78
C LEU A 62 11.15 15.88 43.12
N ASP A 63 11.57 16.99 43.72
CA ASP A 63 11.41 18.32 43.12
C ASP A 63 12.12 18.45 41.76
N ARG A 64 13.35 17.92 41.65
CA ARG A 64 14.11 17.91 40.39
C ARG A 64 13.46 17.00 39.35
N LEU A 65 12.99 15.82 39.76
CA LEU A 65 12.29 14.88 38.90
C LEU A 65 10.99 15.49 38.37
N MET A 66 10.22 16.15 39.23
CA MET A 66 9.00 16.86 38.84
C MET A 66 9.28 17.98 37.84
N GLN A 67 10.34 18.78 38.05
CA GLN A 67 10.77 19.79 37.09
C GLN A 67 11.18 19.17 35.74
N GLN A 68 11.92 18.07 35.76
CA GLN A 68 12.34 17.36 34.55
C GLN A 68 11.15 16.75 33.80
N ILE A 69 10.17 16.16 34.51
CA ILE A 69 8.93 15.66 33.91
C ILE A 69 8.16 16.81 33.28
N GLN A 70 8.03 17.95 33.95
CA GLN A 70 7.30 19.10 33.43
C GLN A 70 7.94 19.61 32.12
N GLN A 71 9.27 19.76 32.08
CA GLN A 71 10.00 20.11 30.85
C GLN A 71 9.82 19.07 29.74
N ARG A 72 9.84 17.77 30.09
CA ARG A 72 9.62 16.68 29.13
C ARG A 72 8.21 16.71 28.54
N ILE A 73 7.19 16.99 29.35
CA ILE A 73 5.80 17.10 28.91
C ILE A 73 5.65 18.28 27.95
N GLU A 74 6.21 19.44 28.28
CA GLU A 74 6.17 20.63 27.42
C GLU A 74 6.84 20.36 26.07
N TYR A 75 8.05 19.77 26.08
CA TYR A 75 8.75 19.38 24.87
C TYR A 75 7.96 18.36 24.03
N LEU A 76 7.40 17.32 24.65
CA LEU A 76 6.60 16.32 23.94
C LEU A 76 5.31 16.93 23.35
N SER A 77 4.70 17.89 24.04
CA SER A 77 3.52 18.60 23.54
C SER A 77 3.86 19.44 22.31
N GLU A 78 4.97 20.18 22.34
CA GLU A 78 5.44 20.95 21.19
C GLU A 78 5.78 20.03 20.00
N GLN A 79 6.52 18.95 20.25
CA GLN A 79 6.85 17.97 19.22
C GLN A 79 5.61 17.32 18.61
N SER A 80 4.60 16.99 19.43
CA SER A 80 3.34 16.45 18.93
C SER A 80 2.65 17.42 17.99
N SER A 81 2.61 18.72 18.33
CA SER A 81 2.04 19.75 17.45
C SER A 81 2.76 19.83 16.11
N VAL A 82 4.10 19.77 16.12
CA VAL A 82 4.92 19.81 14.90
C VAL A 82 4.66 18.59 14.03
N VAL A 83 4.65 17.39 14.61
CA VAL A 83 4.40 16.14 13.88
C VAL A 83 2.99 16.12 13.30
N THR A 84 1.99 16.56 14.06
CA THR A 84 0.61 16.67 13.57
C THR A 84 0.54 17.61 12.36
N MET A 85 1.18 18.77 12.41
CA MET A 85 1.20 19.70 11.28
C MET A 85 1.90 19.10 10.04
N GLN A 86 3.07 18.49 10.21
CA GLN A 86 3.77 17.81 9.12
C GLN A 86 2.96 16.67 8.50
N GLN A 87 2.20 15.93 9.33
CA GLN A 87 1.35 14.86 8.86
C GLN A 87 0.15 15.39 8.07
N TYR A 88 -0.44 16.52 8.47
CA TYR A 88 -1.46 17.21 7.69
C TYR A 88 -0.91 17.67 6.33
N ASP A 89 0.28 18.29 6.30
CA ASP A 89 0.91 18.75 5.06
C ASP A 89 1.24 17.57 4.13
N HIS A 90 1.78 16.47 4.68
CA HIS A 90 2.09 15.27 3.89
C HIS A 90 0.83 14.62 3.33
N ALA A 91 -0.23 14.49 4.14
CA ALA A 91 -1.50 13.94 3.70
C ALA A 91 -2.14 14.81 2.61
N GLY A 92 -2.08 16.15 2.75
CA GLY A 92 -2.57 17.08 1.73
C GLY A 92 -1.87 16.89 0.39
N ASN A 93 -0.54 16.90 0.38
CA ASN A 93 0.25 16.68 -0.84
C ASN A 93 -0.02 15.32 -1.49
N LEU A 94 -0.26 14.27 -0.69
CA LEU A 94 -0.60 12.94 -1.21
C LEU A 94 -1.96 12.93 -1.89
N VAL A 95 -2.97 13.59 -1.31
CA VAL A 95 -4.30 13.72 -1.90
C VAL A 95 -4.23 14.49 -3.23
N ASP A 96 -3.54 15.64 -3.26
CA ASP A 96 -3.39 16.44 -4.48
C ASP A 96 -2.70 15.65 -5.60
N ASN A 97 -1.68 14.85 -5.26
CA ASN A 97 -1.00 13.97 -6.21
C ASN A 97 -1.94 12.85 -6.71
N ALA A 98 -2.69 12.23 -5.80
CA ALA A 98 -3.66 11.19 -6.15
C ALA A 98 -4.74 11.72 -7.10
N ASP A 99 -5.25 12.93 -6.86
CA ASP A 99 -6.24 13.58 -7.73
C ASP A 99 -5.67 13.85 -9.13
N ALA A 100 -4.42 14.30 -9.22
CA ALA A 100 -3.74 14.49 -10.52
C ALA A 100 -3.58 13.17 -11.29
N GLU A 101 -3.24 12.08 -10.59
CA GLU A 101 -3.11 10.76 -11.21
C GLU A 101 -4.48 10.17 -11.61
N ILE A 102 -5.53 10.39 -10.82
CA ILE A 102 -6.91 10.03 -11.16
C ILE A 102 -7.33 10.75 -12.45
N ALA A 103 -7.09 12.07 -12.53
CA ALA A 103 -7.41 12.85 -13.73
C ALA A 103 -6.66 12.33 -14.96
N ARG A 104 -5.38 11.96 -14.80
CA ARG A 104 -4.58 11.34 -15.85
C ARG A 104 -5.18 10.00 -16.30
N PHE A 105 -5.56 9.13 -15.37
CA PHE A 105 -6.18 7.85 -15.73
C PHE A 105 -7.52 8.03 -16.42
N GLN A 106 -8.36 8.97 -15.98
CA GLN A 106 -9.61 9.30 -16.64
C GLN A 106 -9.39 9.78 -18.08
N ALA A 107 -8.37 10.61 -18.31
CA ALA A 107 -8.01 11.06 -19.65
C ALA A 107 -7.52 9.89 -20.53
N ILE A 108 -6.71 8.98 -19.98
CA ILE A 108 -6.27 7.78 -20.70
C ILE A 108 -7.46 6.88 -21.07
N MET A 109 -8.42 6.69 -20.17
CA MET A 109 -9.62 5.91 -20.46
C MET A 109 -10.44 6.54 -21.59
N ALA A 110 -10.63 7.86 -21.56
CA ALA A 110 -11.31 8.55 -22.65
C ALA A 110 -10.58 8.40 -24.00
N GLN A 111 -9.24 8.41 -24.01
CA GLN A 111 -8.45 8.14 -25.21
C GLN A 111 -8.60 6.69 -25.69
N ILE A 112 -8.71 5.73 -24.78
CA ILE A 112 -8.96 4.32 -25.14
C ILE A 112 -10.33 4.18 -25.78
N ASP A 113 -11.36 4.81 -25.23
CA ASP A 113 -12.71 4.80 -25.80
C ASP A 113 -12.74 5.45 -27.20
N GLU A 114 -12.00 6.54 -27.40
CA GLU A 114 -11.84 7.16 -28.72
C GLU A 114 -11.13 6.22 -29.71
N LEU A 115 -10.08 5.53 -29.27
CA LEU A 115 -9.39 4.53 -30.10
C LEU A 115 -10.30 3.36 -30.48
N GLU A 116 -11.21 2.93 -29.60
CA GLU A 116 -12.19 1.88 -29.91
C GLU A 116 -13.10 2.31 -31.07
N LEU A 117 -13.60 3.55 -31.05
CA LEU A 117 -14.38 4.11 -32.15
C LEU A 117 -13.58 4.17 -33.46
N ASP A 118 -12.30 4.52 -33.38
CA ASP A 118 -11.41 4.53 -34.54
C ASP A 118 -11.16 3.12 -35.09
N PHE A 119 -11.03 2.10 -34.23
CA PHE A 119 -10.93 0.71 -34.66
C PHE A 119 -12.20 0.21 -35.35
N ASP A 120 -13.38 0.60 -34.87
CA ASP A 120 -14.66 0.31 -35.52
C ASP A 120 -14.74 0.96 -36.90
N ARG A 121 -14.28 2.22 -37.03
CA ARG A 121 -14.18 2.90 -38.33
C ARG A 121 -13.23 2.16 -39.27
N ILE A 122 -12.07 1.70 -38.79
CA ILE A 122 -11.11 0.92 -39.60
C ILE A 122 -11.73 -0.42 -40.03
N ALA A 123 -12.47 -1.09 -39.14
CA ALA A 123 -13.18 -2.32 -39.48
C ALA A 123 -14.20 -2.08 -40.60
N HIS A 124 -14.98 -0.99 -40.51
CA HIS A 124 -15.93 -0.62 -41.56
C HIS A 124 -15.25 -0.34 -42.90
N ILE A 125 -14.12 0.38 -42.90
CA ILE A 125 -13.34 0.62 -44.12
C ILE A 125 -12.84 -0.71 -44.73
N ARG A 126 -12.39 -1.65 -43.88
CA ARG A 126 -11.94 -2.98 -44.32
C ARG A 126 -13.06 -3.74 -45.04
N ASP A 127 -14.29 -3.66 -44.53
CA ASP A 127 -15.46 -4.29 -45.16
C ASP A 127 -15.78 -3.66 -46.52
N ILE A 128 -15.72 -2.32 -46.62
CA ILE A 128 -15.88 -1.60 -47.89
C ILE A 128 -14.82 -2.05 -48.92
N VAL A 129 -13.55 -2.13 -48.52
CA VAL A 129 -12.46 -2.58 -49.41
C VAL A 129 -12.68 -4.02 -49.87
N ARG A 130 -13.19 -4.89 -48.98
CA ARG A 130 -13.52 -6.27 -49.31
C ARG A 130 -14.66 -6.34 -50.35
N ASP A 131 -15.70 -5.56 -50.18
CA ASP A 131 -16.81 -5.45 -51.14
C ASP A 131 -16.35 -4.94 -52.51
N TYR A 132 -15.50 -3.90 -52.54
CA TYR A 132 -14.94 -3.41 -53.79
C TYR A 132 -14.07 -4.45 -54.49
N ARG A 133 -13.23 -5.19 -53.74
CA ARG A 133 -12.43 -6.28 -54.28
C ARG A 133 -13.30 -7.37 -54.91
N GLN A 134 -14.41 -7.73 -54.25
CA GLN A 134 -15.35 -8.71 -54.79
C GLN A 134 -16.07 -8.20 -56.05
N ARG A 135 -16.44 -6.92 -56.11
CA ARG A 135 -17.04 -6.30 -57.31
C ARG A 135 -16.07 -6.29 -58.49
N VAL A 136 -14.80 -5.97 -58.27
CA VAL A 136 -13.76 -6.01 -59.32
C VAL A 136 -13.56 -7.43 -59.82
N GLU A 137 -13.45 -8.42 -58.93
CA GLU A 137 -13.32 -9.83 -59.30
C GLU A 137 -14.51 -10.34 -60.14
N ASN A 138 -15.73 -9.93 -59.79
CA ASN A 138 -16.92 -10.26 -60.56
C ASN A 138 -16.92 -9.60 -61.96
N LEU A 139 -16.53 -8.32 -62.04
CA LEU A 139 -16.40 -7.61 -63.33
C LEU A 139 -15.32 -8.25 -64.21
N GLU A 140 -14.18 -8.64 -63.65
CA GLU A 140 -13.12 -9.36 -64.37
C GLU A 140 -13.63 -10.69 -64.92
N ARG A 141 -14.38 -11.46 -64.12
CA ARG A 141 -15.02 -12.71 -64.58
C ARG A 141 -16.05 -12.48 -65.67
N GLU A 142 -16.84 -11.42 -65.57
CA GLU A 142 -17.80 -11.04 -66.61
C GLU A 142 -17.10 -10.65 -67.92
N PHE A 143 -16.02 -9.86 -67.83
CA PHE A 143 -15.18 -9.51 -68.98
C PHE A 143 -14.48 -10.72 -69.60
N GLU A 144 -13.98 -11.66 -68.79
CA GLU A 144 -13.37 -12.89 -69.28
C GLU A 144 -14.41 -13.78 -69.98
N ASN A 145 -15.63 -13.85 -69.43
CA ASN A 145 -16.75 -14.58 -70.04
C ASN A 145 -17.29 -13.91 -71.31
N SER A 146 -17.36 -12.58 -71.39
CA SER A 146 -17.76 -11.86 -72.60
C SER A 146 -16.70 -11.99 -73.70
N SER A 147 -15.43 -11.85 -73.34
CA SER A 147 -14.29 -12.05 -74.26
C SER A 147 -14.25 -13.48 -74.83
N ARG A 148 -14.68 -14.48 -74.06
CA ARG A 148 -14.83 -15.87 -74.55
C ARG A 148 -16.06 -16.07 -75.44
N ARG A 149 -17.14 -15.29 -75.29
CA ARG A 149 -18.37 -15.43 -76.10
C ARG A 149 -18.22 -14.88 -77.53
N ASP A 150 -17.38 -13.89 -77.75
CA ASP A 150 -17.11 -13.33 -79.10
C ASP A 150 -16.23 -14.23 -79.99
N HIS A 151 -15.65 -15.31 -79.47
CA HIS A 151 -14.83 -16.27 -80.22
C HIS A 151 -15.54 -17.56 -80.64
N HIS A 152 -16.85 -17.70 -80.35
CA HIS A 152 -17.59 -18.93 -80.66
C HIS A 152 -18.67 -18.79 -81.76
N HIS A 153 -18.65 -17.70 -82.54
CA HIS A 153 -19.52 -17.54 -83.72
C HIS A 153 -18.90 -18.06 -85.03
N SER A 154 -18.22 -19.21 -85.00
CA SER A 154 -18.02 -20.04 -86.19
C SER A 154 -17.70 -21.47 -85.79
N HIS A 155 -18.71 -22.32 -85.65
CA HIS A 155 -18.66 -23.69 -86.19
C HIS A 155 -20.04 -24.34 -86.13
N ARG A 156 -20.56 -24.62 -87.31
CA ARG A 156 -21.74 -25.42 -87.58
C ARG A 156 -21.38 -26.92 -87.57
N HIS A 157 -22.33 -27.71 -87.04
CA HIS A 157 -22.69 -29.10 -87.34
C HIS A 157 -21.69 -30.26 -87.11
N SER A 158 -22.05 -31.18 -86.20
CA SER A 158 -22.42 -32.57 -86.58
C SER A 158 -23.02 -33.35 -85.40
N HIS A 159 -23.90 -34.30 -85.73
CA HIS A 159 -24.69 -35.22 -84.92
C HIS A 159 -23.91 -36.21 -84.04
N GLY A 160 -24.60 -36.76 -83.02
CA GLY A 160 -24.50 -38.19 -82.72
C GLY A 160 -24.59 -38.62 -81.25
N HIS A 161 -25.79 -39.07 -80.86
CA HIS A 161 -26.12 -40.15 -79.89
C HIS A 161 -25.33 -40.36 -78.59
N GLY A 162 -26.09 -40.48 -77.49
CA GLY A 162 -26.05 -41.71 -76.70
C GLY A 162 -25.94 -41.60 -75.18
N HIS A 163 -26.96 -42.17 -74.54
CA HIS A 163 -26.95 -42.86 -73.25
C HIS A 163 -27.31 -42.15 -71.93
N SER A 164 -28.32 -42.79 -71.33
CA SER A 164 -28.96 -42.67 -70.03
C SER A 164 -28.17 -43.30 -68.87
N HIS A 165 -28.24 -42.70 -67.67
CA HIS A 165 -28.44 -43.33 -66.36
C HIS A 165 -28.37 -42.22 -65.28
N ARG A 166 -29.45 -41.81 -64.60
CA ARG A 166 -30.09 -42.41 -63.40
C ARG A 166 -29.07 -42.68 -62.26
N GLN A 167 -29.06 -41.86 -61.19
CA GLN A 167 -29.76 -42.15 -59.92
C GLN A 167 -29.32 -41.20 -58.78
N GLU A 168 -30.35 -40.74 -58.04
CA GLU A 168 -30.49 -40.27 -56.66
C GLU A 168 -29.29 -40.18 -55.70
N GLY A 169 -29.33 -39.15 -54.84
CA GLY A 169 -28.61 -39.16 -53.56
C GLY A 169 -28.69 -37.83 -52.82
N ALA A 170 -29.52 -37.77 -51.79
CA ALA A 170 -29.87 -36.59 -50.99
C ALA A 170 -28.83 -36.18 -49.93
N THR A 171 -29.22 -35.16 -49.14
CA THR A 171 -28.74 -34.71 -47.80
C THR A 171 -27.72 -33.55 -47.83
N SER A 172 -27.98 -32.34 -47.31
CA SER A 172 -28.54 -31.82 -46.03
C SER A 172 -27.56 -31.85 -44.83
N GLY A 173 -27.18 -30.65 -44.38
CA GLY A 173 -26.52 -30.34 -43.09
C GLY A 173 -25.46 -29.25 -43.28
N ARG A 174 -25.57 -27.97 -42.88
CA ARG A 174 -26.10 -27.25 -41.71
C ARG A 174 -25.38 -27.56 -40.39
N ARG A 175 -24.69 -26.52 -39.85
CA ARG A 175 -24.07 -26.31 -38.51
C ARG A 175 -22.65 -26.92 -38.33
N HIS A 176 -21.72 -26.39 -37.52
CA HIS A 176 -21.75 -25.44 -36.40
C HIS A 176 -20.41 -24.65 -36.26
N ARG A 177 -20.54 -23.47 -35.65
CA ARG A 177 -19.57 -22.60 -34.96
C ARG A 177 -18.67 -23.33 -33.93
N HIS A 178 -17.42 -22.92 -33.82
CA HIS A 178 -16.68 -22.74 -32.55
C HIS A 178 -15.75 -21.54 -32.68
#